data_AF-Q57X91-F1
#
_entry.id   AF-Q57X91-F1
#
_cell.length_a   1.000
_cell.length_b   1.000
_cell.length_c   1.000
_cell.angle_alpha   90.00
_cell.angle_beta   90.00
_cell.angle_gamma   90.00
#
_symmetry.space_group_name_H-M   'P 1'
#
loop_
_entity.id
_entity.type
_entity.pdbx_description
1 polymer ?
#
loop_
_entity_poly.entity_id
_entity_poly.type
_entity_poly.pdbx_seq_one_letter_code
_entity_poly.pdbx_strand_id
1 'polypeptide(L)'
;MYHCKTSDTINNPYPIKALSLHLFDAYVFKGEDTPDLDFVLCHSNSTPNDFDGSSANPDRNRFADYSWLDAGTKPQFDMETPLTVRVQGLVEWIQRSYIKKCTGELSSTLGNINSKLSFDYDSYLSTISGADGRCVEGVVQDSIDHTCLALSIPLLQEKNEKICEDLGGILELYGKLTGLGGGSAPSVAKVEISLLMVLMVDHSSVNVKALREEVEIEAKGTEGWVEISIAELVRRVISLQGLPRHTGQFQKTLQRSSVCMMDFIPFLESALLNCLWEPLHFLQLVDHLTFLFGLPLDVNMGVDTTSAQGAQVSRTATFSYVCEEPQASALVVLRYNNSRTVPVVEVTVTQQTDPAKKEKTTSKHVKYRDDLDPKSKSSSISSGPIDVALLGEATIAACTETIVSLIKPCKRA
;
A
#
# COMPACT_ATOMS: atom_id res chain seq x y z
N MET A 1 12.17 42.61 -17.21
CA MET A 1 11.75 41.95 -18.46
C MET A 1 12.97 41.20 -18.98
N TYR A 2 13.17 39.95 -18.55
CA TYR A 2 14.33 39.16 -18.93
C TYR A 2 14.15 38.63 -20.34
N HIS A 3 15.01 39.07 -21.28
CA HIS A 3 15.13 38.47 -22.59
C HIS A 3 15.83 37.11 -22.42
N CYS A 4 15.05 36.06 -22.22
CA CYS A 4 15.55 34.69 -22.31
C CYS A 4 15.81 34.41 -23.79
N LYS A 5 17.08 34.36 -24.21
CA LYS A 5 17.47 33.76 -25.50
C LYS A 5 17.13 32.28 -25.38
N THR A 6 16.18 31.83 -26.19
CA THR A 6 15.69 30.45 -26.24
C THR A 6 16.79 29.52 -26.74
N SER A 7 17.63 29.06 -25.82
CA SER A 7 18.35 27.79 -25.93
C SER A 7 17.42 26.68 -25.43
N ASP A 8 17.04 25.78 -26.33
CA ASP A 8 16.32 24.51 -26.10
C ASP A 8 15.20 24.54 -25.05
N THR A 9 14.03 25.09 -25.41
CA THR A 9 12.79 24.76 -24.70
C THR A 9 12.54 23.27 -24.80
N ILE A 10 12.45 22.58 -23.66
CA ILE A 10 11.94 21.21 -23.65
C ILE A 10 10.45 21.32 -24.02
N ASN A 11 10.07 20.76 -25.18
CA ASN A 11 8.89 21.16 -25.96
C ASN A 11 7.50 20.99 -25.28
N ASN A 12 7.40 20.47 -24.06
CA ASN A 12 6.13 20.33 -23.34
C ASN A 12 6.26 20.84 -21.88
N PRO A 13 5.20 21.48 -21.34
CA PRO A 13 5.19 21.86 -19.93
C PRO A 13 5.24 20.62 -19.03
N TYR A 14 5.92 20.76 -17.90
CA TYR A 14 5.94 19.77 -16.84
C TYR A 14 4.80 20.02 -15.86
N PRO A 15 3.89 19.06 -15.62
CA PRO A 15 2.80 19.25 -14.69
C PRO A 15 3.32 19.28 -13.25
N ILE A 16 3.06 20.38 -12.55
CA ILE A 16 3.31 20.53 -11.12
C ILE A 16 2.10 19.99 -10.38
N LYS A 17 2.26 18.81 -9.78
CA LYS A 17 1.22 18.14 -9.01
C LYS A 17 1.56 18.18 -7.53
N ALA A 18 0.58 18.51 -6.70
CA ALA A 18 0.72 18.40 -5.25
C ALA A 18 -0.46 17.62 -4.68
N LEU A 19 -0.17 16.57 -3.91
CA LEU A 19 -1.20 15.68 -3.35
C LEU A 19 -2.20 15.20 -4.41
N SER A 20 -1.69 14.86 -5.61
CA SER A 20 -2.44 14.46 -6.81
C SER A 20 -3.27 15.53 -7.53
N LEU A 21 -3.33 16.78 -7.04
CA LEU A 21 -3.95 17.88 -7.79
C LEU A 21 -2.95 18.47 -8.79
N HIS A 22 -3.38 18.68 -10.03
CA HIS A 22 -2.58 19.39 -11.03
C HIS A 22 -2.81 20.91 -10.90
N LEU A 23 -1.78 21.61 -10.44
CA LEU A 23 -1.89 23.02 -10.04
C LEU A 23 -1.35 23.96 -11.11
N PHE A 24 -0.16 23.65 -11.63
CA PHE A 24 0.59 24.53 -12.52
C PHE A 24 1.25 23.73 -13.64
N ASP A 25 1.46 24.40 -14.76
CA ASP A 25 2.32 23.95 -15.85
C ASP A 25 3.66 24.68 -15.74
N ALA A 26 4.77 23.95 -15.60
CA ALA A 26 6.12 24.52 -15.57
C ALA A 26 6.80 24.41 -16.93
N TYR A 27 7.16 25.56 -17.51
CA TYR A 27 7.99 25.64 -18.70
C TYR A 27 9.43 25.81 -18.26
N VAL A 28 10.29 24.82 -18.53
CA VAL A 28 11.67 24.78 -18.06
C VAL A 28 12.63 25.12 -19.19
N PHE A 29 13.62 25.95 -18.88
CA PHE A 29 14.64 26.46 -19.79
C PHE A 29 16.02 26.09 -19.27
N LYS A 30 16.88 25.63 -20.16
CA LYS A 30 18.28 25.37 -19.86
C LYS A 30 19.11 26.59 -20.24
N GLY A 31 19.80 27.18 -19.28
CA GLY A 31 20.77 28.25 -19.55
C GLY A 31 22.02 27.69 -20.26
N GLU A 32 22.64 28.50 -21.11
CA GLU A 32 23.94 28.18 -21.71
C GLU A 32 25.01 28.04 -20.61
N ASP A 33 25.80 26.96 -20.67
CA ASP A 33 26.94 26.68 -19.79
C ASP A 33 26.68 26.71 -18.28
N THR A 34 25.44 26.50 -17.85
CA THR A 34 25.08 26.40 -16.43
C THR A 34 24.35 25.10 -16.10
N PRO A 35 24.62 24.50 -14.92
CA PRO A 35 23.82 23.37 -14.45
C PRO A 35 22.44 23.81 -13.98
N ASP A 36 22.22 25.11 -13.76
CA ASP A 36 20.95 25.64 -13.32
C ASP A 36 19.88 25.60 -14.42
N LEU A 37 18.67 25.32 -13.97
CA LEU A 37 17.45 25.43 -14.77
C LEU A 37 16.70 26.70 -14.36
N ASP A 38 16.20 27.40 -15.36
CA ASP A 38 15.25 28.50 -15.22
C ASP A 38 13.85 28.01 -15.60
N PHE A 39 12.81 28.67 -15.12
CA PHE A 39 11.45 28.22 -15.40
C PHE A 39 10.42 29.34 -15.32
N VAL A 40 9.27 29.07 -15.92
CA VAL A 40 8.07 29.91 -15.81
C VAL A 40 6.91 29.02 -15.39
N LEU A 41 6.21 29.41 -14.33
CA LEU A 41 4.99 28.75 -13.88
C LEU A 41 3.76 29.41 -14.49
N CYS A 42 2.89 28.58 -15.04
CA CYS A 42 1.57 28.97 -15.54
C CYS A 42 0.50 28.23 -14.73
N HIS A 43 -0.64 28.88 -14.47
CA HIS A 43 -1.82 28.17 -13.95
C HIS A 43 -2.21 27.05 -14.91
N SER A 44 -2.54 25.89 -14.35
CA SER A 44 -3.01 24.75 -15.13
C SER A 44 -4.34 25.08 -15.82
N ASN A 45 -4.50 24.59 -17.05
CA ASN A 45 -5.77 24.67 -17.77
C ASN A 45 -6.64 23.41 -17.60
N SER A 46 -6.15 22.38 -16.91
CA SER A 46 -6.92 21.15 -16.72
C SER A 46 -8.00 21.38 -15.67
N THR A 47 -9.25 21.05 -16.00
CA THR A 47 -10.30 20.97 -14.99
C THR A 47 -10.04 19.76 -14.08
N PRO A 48 -10.43 19.77 -12.79
CA PRO A 48 -10.09 18.68 -11.85
C PRO A 48 -10.67 17.29 -12.22
N ASN A 49 -11.53 17.21 -13.25
CA ASN A 49 -12.01 15.92 -13.79
C ASN A 49 -11.08 15.32 -14.85
N ASP A 50 -10.08 16.05 -15.34
CA ASP A 50 -9.17 15.59 -16.38
C ASP A 50 -7.95 14.91 -15.75
N PHE A 51 -8.12 13.65 -15.35
CA PHE A 51 -6.98 12.77 -15.01
C PHE A 51 -6.11 12.43 -16.24
N ASP A 52 -6.56 12.78 -17.45
CA ASP A 52 -5.79 12.71 -18.70
C ASP A 52 -5.65 14.12 -19.32
N GLY A 53 -4.44 14.67 -19.25
CA GLY A 53 -4.15 16.07 -19.58
C GLY A 53 -4.32 16.41 -21.06
N SER A 54 -5.46 16.98 -21.44
CA SER A 54 -5.66 17.60 -22.75
C SER A 54 -6.19 19.05 -22.65
N SER A 55 -5.53 19.90 -23.45
CA SER A 55 -5.58 21.38 -23.60
C SER A 55 -6.98 21.98 -23.89
N ALA A 56 -7.29 23.29 -23.85
CA ALA A 56 -6.50 24.51 -24.06
C ALA A 56 -7.31 25.76 -23.66
N ASN A 57 -6.60 26.81 -23.27
CA ASN A 57 -6.76 28.15 -23.88
C ASN A 57 -5.34 28.74 -23.97
N PRO A 58 -5.04 29.94 -24.50
CA PRO A 58 -3.71 30.53 -24.35
C PRO A 58 -3.80 32.04 -24.09
N ASP A 59 -4.15 32.46 -22.88
CA ASP A 59 -4.14 33.88 -22.52
C ASP A 59 -2.98 34.22 -21.58
N ARG A 60 -2.29 35.31 -21.90
CA ARG A 60 -1.10 35.85 -21.22
C ARG A 60 -1.28 36.23 -19.74
N ASN A 61 -2.47 36.05 -19.16
CA ASN A 61 -2.77 36.23 -17.73
C ASN A 61 -2.45 35.00 -16.87
N ARG A 62 -1.63 34.08 -17.38
CA ARG A 62 -1.43 32.76 -16.77
C ARG A 62 -0.28 32.63 -15.82
N PHE A 63 0.64 33.59 -15.79
CA PHE A 63 1.81 33.48 -14.92
C PHE A 63 1.36 33.38 -13.47
N ALA A 64 1.71 32.27 -12.83
CA ALA A 64 1.43 32.06 -11.43
C ALA A 64 2.39 32.92 -10.61
N ASP A 65 1.91 33.49 -9.51
CA ASP A 65 2.82 34.02 -8.50
C ASP A 65 3.62 32.85 -7.91
N TYR A 66 4.94 33.02 -7.86
CA TYR A 66 5.88 32.04 -7.32
C TYR A 66 6.77 32.66 -6.22
N SER A 67 6.34 33.78 -5.63
CA SER A 67 7.01 34.46 -4.51
C SER A 67 7.18 33.59 -3.25
N TRP A 68 6.40 32.51 -3.15
CA TRP A 68 6.47 31.52 -2.08
C TRP A 68 7.61 30.50 -2.24
N LEU A 69 8.32 30.50 -3.37
CA LEU A 69 9.50 29.66 -3.54
C LEU A 69 10.65 30.19 -2.69
N ASP A 70 11.26 29.30 -1.91
CA ASP A 70 12.44 29.61 -1.10
C ASP A 70 13.71 29.21 -1.87
N ALA A 71 14.41 30.21 -2.43
CA ALA A 71 15.66 30.01 -3.15
C ALA A 71 16.74 29.31 -2.33
N GLY A 72 16.72 29.43 -0.99
CA GLY A 72 17.65 28.75 -0.09
C GLY A 72 17.50 27.22 -0.07
N THR A 73 16.36 26.71 -0.55
CA THR A 73 16.08 25.26 -0.62
C THR A 73 16.14 24.70 -2.04
N LYS A 74 16.51 25.53 -3.03
CA LYS A 74 16.62 25.10 -4.43
C LYS A 74 17.70 24.02 -4.56
N PRO A 75 17.41 22.88 -5.22
CA PRO A 75 18.40 21.83 -5.42
C PRO A 75 19.56 22.35 -6.28
N GLN A 76 20.78 22.00 -5.87
CA GLN A 76 22.01 22.28 -6.62
C GLN A 76 22.38 21.05 -7.42
N PHE A 77 22.76 21.26 -8.68
CA PHE A 77 23.14 20.19 -9.59
C PHE A 77 24.50 20.49 -10.20
N ASP A 78 25.20 19.42 -10.60
CA ASP A 78 26.42 19.52 -11.37
C ASP A 78 26.13 19.46 -12.88
N MET A 79 27.07 19.92 -13.70
CA MET A 79 26.94 19.89 -15.16
C MET A 79 26.80 18.46 -15.72
N GLU A 80 27.37 17.48 -15.02
CA GLU A 80 27.29 16.07 -15.36
C GLU A 80 25.94 15.44 -15.00
N THR A 81 25.13 16.11 -14.16
CA THR A 81 23.81 15.59 -13.77
C THR A 81 22.88 15.59 -14.99
N PRO A 82 22.28 14.43 -15.34
CA PRO A 82 21.39 14.33 -16.48
C PRO A 82 20.26 15.36 -16.42
N LEU A 83 19.93 15.97 -17.57
CA LEU A 83 18.90 17.02 -17.65
C LEU A 83 17.56 16.56 -17.05
N THR A 84 17.18 15.30 -17.28
CA THR A 84 15.95 14.71 -16.73
C THR A 84 15.91 14.71 -15.21
N VAL A 85 17.02 14.37 -14.56
CA VAL A 85 17.16 14.38 -13.09
C VAL A 85 17.09 15.81 -12.55
N ARG A 86 17.75 16.74 -13.24
CA ARG A 86 17.70 18.17 -12.86
C ARG A 86 16.30 18.75 -12.95
N VAL A 87 15.59 18.45 -14.04
CA VAL A 87 14.19 18.87 -14.22
C VAL A 87 13.29 18.25 -13.16
N GLN A 88 13.44 16.95 -12.89
CA GLN A 88 12.67 16.27 -11.85
C GLN A 88 12.90 16.91 -10.47
N GLY A 89 14.15 17.16 -10.08
CA GLY A 89 14.45 17.80 -8.80
C GLY A 89 13.92 19.24 -8.73
N LEU A 90 13.93 19.99 -9.84
CA LEU A 90 13.27 21.31 -9.91
C LEU A 90 11.75 21.19 -9.70
N VAL A 91 11.09 20.24 -10.38
CA VAL A 91 9.66 19.99 -10.24
C VAL A 91 9.31 19.61 -8.80
N GLU A 92 10.05 18.69 -8.18
CA GLU A 92 9.86 18.30 -6.79
C GLU A 92 10.05 19.46 -5.82
N TRP A 93 11.04 20.33 -6.06
CA TRP A 93 11.27 21.53 -5.25
C TRP A 93 10.09 22.51 -5.31
N ILE A 94 9.55 22.74 -6.51
CA ILE A 94 8.36 23.59 -6.70
C ILE A 94 7.15 22.98 -5.98
N GLN A 95 6.92 21.67 -6.15
CA GLN A 95 5.80 20.97 -5.51
C GLN A 95 5.89 21.03 -3.98
N ARG A 96 7.05 20.71 -3.39
CA ARG A 96 7.26 20.75 -1.93
C ARG A 96 7.10 22.16 -1.37
N SER A 97 7.64 23.16 -2.06
CA SER A 97 7.51 24.55 -1.64
C SER A 97 6.04 25.01 -1.65
N TYR A 98 5.26 24.58 -2.63
CA TYR A 98 3.83 24.90 -2.70
C TYR A 98 3.04 24.19 -1.59
N ILE A 99 3.30 22.91 -1.35
CA ILE A 99 2.70 22.15 -0.25
C ILE A 99 3.00 22.84 1.08
N LYS A 100 4.24 23.24 1.31
CA LYS A 100 4.66 23.94 2.54
C LYS A 100 3.90 25.25 2.73
N LYS A 101 3.77 26.06 1.66
CA LYS A 101 2.97 27.29 1.68
C LYS A 101 1.52 26.99 2.07
N CYS A 102 0.85 26.13 1.31
CA CYS A 102 -0.56 25.83 1.53
C CYS A 102 -0.83 25.20 2.91
N THR A 103 0.10 24.36 3.39
CA THR A 103 0.00 23.74 4.72
C THR A 103 0.08 24.79 5.83
N GLY A 104 0.95 25.81 5.69
CA GLY A 104 1.02 26.93 6.64
C GLY A 104 -0.24 27.80 6.68
N GLU A 105 -1.01 27.83 5.59
CA GLU A 105 -2.25 28.60 5.45
C GLU A 105 -3.51 27.74 5.67
N LEU A 106 -3.34 26.45 5.99
CA LEU A 106 -4.40 25.45 5.90
C LEU A 106 -5.57 25.73 6.85
N SER A 107 -5.30 26.01 8.14
CA SER A 107 -6.34 26.31 9.13
C SER A 107 -7.23 27.49 8.70
N SER A 108 -6.62 28.62 8.31
CA SER A 108 -7.37 29.78 7.81
C SER A 108 -8.16 29.49 6.53
N THR A 109 -7.59 28.68 5.64
CA THR A 109 -8.23 28.34 4.37
C THR A 109 -9.44 27.43 4.60
N LEU A 110 -9.32 26.41 5.45
CA LEU A 110 -10.44 25.54 5.83
C LEU A 110 -11.56 26.30 6.52
N GLY A 111 -11.23 27.27 7.38
CA GLY A 111 -12.21 28.16 8.03
C GLY A 111 -13.08 28.93 7.03
N ASN A 112 -12.53 29.29 5.87
CA ASN A 112 -13.26 29.97 4.81
C ASN A 112 -14.05 29.02 3.91
N ILE A 113 -13.61 27.77 3.75
CA ILE A 113 -14.23 26.78 2.85
C ILE A 113 -15.40 26.07 3.53
N ASN A 114 -15.18 25.50 4.71
CA ASN A 114 -16.16 24.65 5.37
C ASN A 114 -15.89 24.54 6.88
N SER A 115 -16.86 24.96 7.69
CA SER A 115 -16.72 24.98 9.16
C SER A 115 -16.51 23.60 9.79
N LYS A 116 -17.06 22.53 9.18
CA LYS A 116 -16.86 21.17 9.67
C LYS A 116 -15.42 20.70 9.43
N LEU A 117 -14.87 20.96 8.23
CA LEU A 117 -13.48 20.62 7.93
C LEU A 117 -12.50 21.43 8.77
N SER A 118 -12.79 22.73 8.99
CA SER A 118 -12.03 23.56 9.94
C SER A 118 -12.03 22.94 11.34
N PHE A 119 -13.21 22.54 11.83
CA PHE A 119 -13.32 21.91 13.14
C PHE A 119 -12.55 20.59 13.24
N ASP A 120 -12.67 19.69 12.25
CA ASP A 120 -11.92 18.43 12.20
C ASP A 120 -10.40 18.69 12.20
N TYR A 121 -9.96 19.74 11.50
CA TYR A 121 -8.55 20.11 11.45
C TYR A 121 -8.04 20.67 12.78
N ASP A 122 -8.67 21.72 13.28
CA ASP A 122 -8.22 22.41 14.49
C ASP A 122 -8.34 21.52 15.74
N SER A 123 -9.35 20.64 15.79
CA SER A 123 -9.59 19.78 16.96
C SER A 123 -8.75 18.51 16.97
N TYR A 124 -8.27 18.03 15.82
CA TYR A 124 -7.58 16.74 15.74
C TYR A 124 -6.44 16.71 14.73
N LEU A 125 -6.69 16.98 13.44
CA LEU A 125 -5.66 16.77 12.41
C LEU A 125 -4.41 17.63 12.64
N SER A 126 -4.57 18.85 13.15
CA SER A 126 -3.47 19.75 13.50
C SER A 126 -2.56 19.21 14.61
N THR A 127 -3.03 18.25 15.41
CA THR A 127 -2.26 17.61 16.48
C THR A 127 -1.41 16.44 15.98
N ILE A 128 -1.69 15.92 14.77
CA ILE A 128 -0.92 14.83 14.16
C ILE A 128 0.44 15.38 13.73
N SER A 129 1.48 15.00 14.48
CA SER A 129 2.86 15.35 14.20
C SER A 129 3.79 14.20 14.56
N GLY A 130 4.64 13.82 13.61
CA GLY A 130 5.59 12.73 13.76
C GLY A 130 6.90 13.23 14.35
N ALA A 131 7.64 12.34 15.01
CA ALA A 131 9.01 12.63 15.44
C ALA A 131 9.94 12.97 14.26
N ASP A 132 9.60 12.53 13.05
CA ASP A 132 10.29 12.87 11.79
C ASP A 132 9.83 14.21 11.18
N GLY A 133 8.97 14.95 11.88
CA GLY A 133 8.45 16.25 11.45
C GLY A 133 7.27 16.17 10.48
N ARG A 134 6.82 14.97 10.10
CA ARG A 134 5.65 14.82 9.22
C ARG A 134 4.38 15.26 9.93
N CYS A 135 3.59 16.10 9.27
CA CYS A 135 2.29 16.57 9.75
C CYS A 135 1.24 16.44 8.65
N VAL A 136 0.00 16.83 8.96
CA VAL A 136 -1.05 16.90 7.94
C VAL A 136 -0.75 18.03 6.97
N GLU A 137 -0.59 17.66 5.71
CA GLU A 137 -0.35 18.57 4.61
C GLU A 137 -1.64 18.79 3.82
N GLY A 138 -1.81 19.99 3.29
CA GLY A 138 -3.02 20.34 2.55
C GLY A 138 -2.74 21.28 1.39
N VAL A 139 -3.50 21.10 0.32
CA VAL A 139 -3.43 21.90 -0.90
C VAL A 139 -4.84 22.23 -1.35
N VAL A 140 -5.04 23.49 -1.72
CA VAL A 140 -6.33 23.99 -2.20
C VAL A 140 -6.20 24.49 -3.63
N GLN A 141 -7.19 24.17 -4.44
CA GLN A 141 -7.36 24.67 -5.79
C GLN A 141 -8.79 25.18 -5.95
N ASP A 142 -8.95 26.49 -6.07
CA ASP A 142 -10.24 27.12 -6.31
C ASP A 142 -10.59 27.13 -7.80
N SER A 143 -11.87 26.87 -8.08
CA SER A 143 -12.51 27.03 -9.37
C SER A 143 -13.70 27.99 -9.23
N ILE A 144 -14.40 28.26 -10.33
CA ILE A 144 -15.53 29.22 -10.36
C ILE A 144 -16.68 28.74 -9.46
N ASP A 145 -16.96 27.43 -9.43
CA ASP A 145 -18.14 26.87 -8.78
C ASP A 145 -17.83 26.01 -7.53
N HIS A 146 -16.56 25.64 -7.36
CA HIS A 146 -16.14 24.72 -6.31
C HIS A 146 -14.68 24.92 -5.92
N THR A 147 -14.35 24.45 -4.72
CA THR A 147 -12.99 24.36 -4.22
C THR A 147 -12.58 22.89 -4.10
N CYS A 148 -11.47 22.52 -4.72
CA CYS A 148 -10.83 21.23 -4.51
C CYS A 148 -9.82 21.34 -3.35
N LEU A 149 -9.94 20.45 -2.39
CA LEU A 149 -9.03 20.32 -1.24
C LEU A 149 -8.39 18.94 -1.29
N ALA A 150 -7.08 18.88 -1.40
CA ALA A 150 -6.32 17.66 -1.19
C ALA A 150 -5.65 17.69 0.18
N LEU A 151 -5.74 16.58 0.92
CA LEU A 151 -5.10 16.37 2.21
C LEU A 151 -4.23 15.12 2.16
N SER A 152 -3.06 15.21 2.77
CA SER A 152 -2.21 14.07 3.11
C SER A 152 -2.12 13.99 4.62
N ILE A 153 -2.68 12.93 5.18
CA ILE A 153 -2.74 12.70 6.62
C ILE A 153 -1.78 11.56 6.94
N PRO A 154 -0.65 11.82 7.63
CA PRO A 154 0.24 10.76 8.08
C PRO A 154 -0.51 9.78 8.99
N LEU A 155 -0.30 8.49 8.77
CA LEU A 155 -0.87 7.42 9.58
C LEU A 155 0.22 6.64 10.31
N LEU A 156 -0.13 6.03 11.42
CA LEU A 156 0.66 5.04 12.16
C LEU A 156 2.06 5.55 12.56
N GLN A 157 2.20 6.85 12.79
CA GLN A 157 3.50 7.47 13.10
C GLN A 157 4.15 6.88 14.36
N GLU A 158 3.36 6.63 15.40
CA GLU A 158 3.83 6.00 16.65
C GLU A 158 4.19 4.51 16.51
N LYS A 159 3.80 3.87 15.40
CA LYS A 159 4.04 2.44 15.13
C LYS A 159 5.09 2.21 14.04
N ASN A 160 5.74 3.27 13.55
CA ASN A 160 6.61 3.19 12.39
C ASN A 160 7.76 2.17 12.59
N GLU A 161 8.45 2.21 13.72
CA GLU A 161 9.53 1.27 14.04
C GLU A 161 9.05 -0.19 13.97
N LYS A 162 7.94 -0.50 14.63
CA LYS A 162 7.33 -1.83 14.60
C LYS A 162 6.91 -2.25 13.19
N ILE A 163 6.35 -1.32 12.40
CA ILE A 163 5.95 -1.60 11.01
C ILE A 163 7.20 -1.89 10.15
N CYS A 164 8.30 -1.18 10.36
CA CYS A 164 9.57 -1.46 9.69
C CYS A 164 10.10 -2.85 10.07
N GLU A 165 10.05 -3.21 11.35
CA GLU A 165 10.42 -4.55 11.84
C GLU A 165 9.55 -5.65 11.22
N ASP A 166 8.22 -5.49 11.25
CA ASP A 166 7.27 -6.46 10.70
C ASP A 166 7.45 -6.64 9.19
N LEU A 167 7.68 -5.54 8.45
CA LEU A 167 7.99 -5.58 7.01
C LEU A 167 9.35 -6.19 6.73
N GLY A 168 10.36 -5.93 7.57
CA GLY A 168 11.65 -6.60 7.53
C GLY A 168 11.51 -8.12 7.71
N GLY A 169 10.69 -8.55 8.68
CA GLY A 169 10.38 -9.96 8.91
C GLY A 169 9.66 -10.62 7.73
N ILE A 170 8.77 -9.89 7.04
CA ILE A 170 8.13 -10.36 5.79
C ILE A 170 9.20 -10.61 4.71
N LEU A 171 10.11 -9.66 4.51
CA LEU A 171 11.19 -9.79 3.52
C LEU A 171 12.11 -10.96 3.81
N GLU A 172 12.53 -11.10 5.07
CA GLU A 172 13.41 -12.19 5.50
C GLU A 172 12.76 -13.56 5.32
N LEU A 173 11.54 -13.75 5.83
CA LEU A 173 10.83 -15.02 5.72
C LEU A 173 10.49 -15.35 4.27
N TYR A 174 10.02 -14.38 3.49
CA TYR A 174 9.71 -14.63 2.09
C TYR A 174 10.94 -15.04 1.29
N GLY A 175 12.09 -14.39 1.52
CA GLY A 175 13.35 -14.73 0.86
C GLY A 175 13.85 -16.12 1.22
N LYS A 176 13.80 -16.45 2.52
CA LYS A 176 14.13 -17.78 3.04
C LYS A 176 13.24 -18.87 2.40
N LEU A 177 11.93 -18.65 2.36
CA LEU A 177 10.95 -19.65 1.94
C LEU A 177 10.91 -19.85 0.41
N THR A 178 11.21 -18.82 -0.37
CA THR A 178 11.25 -18.89 -1.85
C THR A 178 12.64 -19.18 -2.42
N GLY A 179 13.69 -19.09 -1.60
CA GLY A 179 15.07 -19.23 -2.06
C GLY A 179 15.58 -18.05 -2.89
N LEU A 180 14.90 -16.89 -2.84
CA LEU A 180 15.22 -15.69 -3.63
C LEU A 180 16.55 -14.99 -3.24
N GLY A 181 17.31 -15.51 -2.27
CA GLY A 181 18.62 -14.95 -1.95
C GLY A 181 19.48 -15.84 -1.07
N GLY A 182 20.69 -16.13 -1.53
CA GLY A 182 21.78 -16.67 -0.70
C GLY A 182 22.52 -15.60 0.12
N GLY A 183 21.99 -14.36 0.15
CA GLY A 183 22.55 -13.20 0.87
C GLY A 183 21.60 -12.66 1.93
N SER A 184 22.01 -11.60 2.63
CA SER A 184 21.18 -10.93 3.65
C SER A 184 19.91 -10.33 3.03
N ALA A 185 18.77 -10.49 3.71
CA ALA A 185 17.51 -9.87 3.29
C ALA A 185 17.65 -8.34 3.25
N PRO A 186 16.96 -7.66 2.31
CA PRO A 186 16.94 -6.21 2.27
C PRO A 186 16.32 -5.65 3.56
N SER A 187 16.94 -4.60 4.09
CA SER A 187 16.47 -3.92 5.30
C SER A 187 15.51 -2.78 4.95
N VAL A 188 14.41 -2.67 5.70
CA VAL A 188 13.47 -1.56 5.61
C VAL A 188 13.94 -0.48 6.58
N ALA A 189 14.37 0.66 6.04
CA ALA A 189 14.91 1.75 6.83
C ALA A 189 13.82 2.74 7.28
N LYS A 190 12.82 2.98 6.44
CA LYS A 190 11.73 3.90 6.74
C LYS A 190 10.46 3.46 6.01
N VAL A 191 9.33 3.55 6.68
CA VAL A 191 8.01 3.37 6.08
C VAL A 191 7.19 4.62 6.33
N GLU A 192 6.57 5.12 5.28
CA GLU A 192 5.72 6.29 5.30
C GLU A 192 4.34 5.89 4.83
N ILE A 193 3.35 6.03 5.71
CA ILE A 193 1.97 5.71 5.41
C ILE A 193 1.17 6.99 5.47
N SER A 194 0.36 7.23 4.45
CA SER A 194 -0.45 8.45 4.33
C SER A 194 -1.85 8.11 3.84
N LEU A 195 -2.87 8.70 4.45
CA LEU A 195 -4.18 8.80 3.85
C LEU A 195 -4.21 10.03 2.94
N LEU A 196 -4.35 9.80 1.64
CA LEU A 196 -4.62 10.82 0.65
C LEU A 196 -6.12 10.97 0.46
N MET A 197 -6.63 12.18 0.71
CA MET A 197 -8.00 12.55 0.44
C MET A 197 -8.06 13.70 -0.53
N VAL A 198 -8.88 13.56 -1.57
CA VAL A 198 -9.25 14.67 -2.45
C VAL A 198 -10.73 14.92 -2.28
N LEU A 199 -11.07 16.10 -1.80
CA LEU A 199 -12.41 16.57 -1.52
C LEU A 199 -12.76 17.71 -2.49
N MET A 200 -14.02 17.80 -2.83
CA MET A 200 -14.61 18.91 -3.57
C MET A 200 -15.70 19.53 -2.72
N VAL A 201 -15.61 20.85 -2.52
CA VAL A 201 -16.58 21.64 -1.77
C VAL A 201 -17.28 22.57 -2.74
N ASP A 202 -18.59 22.36 -2.89
CA ASP A 202 -19.44 23.18 -3.75
C ASP A 202 -19.71 24.55 -3.07
N HIS A 203 -19.49 25.65 -3.78
CA HIS A 203 -19.65 27.01 -3.21
C HIS A 203 -21.11 27.37 -2.91
N SER A 204 -22.06 26.79 -3.63
CA SER A 204 -23.49 27.10 -3.49
C SER A 204 -24.14 26.37 -2.31
N SER A 205 -23.67 25.16 -2.01
CA SER A 205 -24.29 24.29 -1.01
C SER A 205 -23.39 23.97 0.18
N VAL A 206 -22.09 24.29 0.10
CA VAL A 206 -21.07 23.95 1.10
C VAL A 206 -20.97 22.43 1.34
N ASN A 207 -21.56 21.63 0.44
CA ASN A 207 -21.52 20.18 0.51
C ASN A 207 -20.12 19.70 0.12
N VAL A 208 -19.61 18.76 0.91
CA VAL A 208 -18.31 18.13 0.69
C VAL A 208 -18.53 16.77 0.01
N LYS A 209 -17.94 16.59 -1.16
CA LYS A 209 -17.89 15.32 -1.88
C LYS A 209 -16.45 14.82 -1.91
N ALA A 210 -16.20 13.59 -1.48
CA ALA A 210 -14.91 12.97 -1.72
C ALA A 210 -14.81 12.52 -3.19
N LEU A 211 -13.74 12.97 -3.85
CA LEU A 211 -13.33 12.55 -5.19
C LEU A 211 -12.40 11.35 -5.11
N ARG A 212 -11.52 11.32 -4.11
CA ARG A 212 -10.54 10.23 -3.90
C ARG A 212 -10.29 10.04 -2.42
N GLU A 213 -10.17 8.78 -2.01
CA GLU A 213 -9.71 8.34 -0.69
C GLU A 213 -8.84 7.12 -0.88
N GLU A 214 -7.55 7.24 -0.56
CA GLU A 214 -6.57 6.19 -0.78
C GLU A 214 -5.51 6.22 0.31
N VAL A 215 -5.06 5.03 0.72
CA VAL A 215 -3.88 4.90 1.58
C VAL A 215 -2.68 4.62 0.68
N GLU A 216 -1.65 5.46 0.81
CA GLU A 216 -0.36 5.29 0.15
C GLU A 216 0.66 4.77 1.17
N ILE A 217 1.50 3.82 0.72
CA ILE A 217 2.61 3.27 1.50
C ILE A 217 3.89 3.48 0.69
N GLU A 218 4.79 4.30 1.20
CA GLU A 218 6.13 4.50 0.67
C GLU A 218 7.14 3.83 1.60
N ALA A 219 7.84 2.81 1.11
CA ALA A 219 8.86 2.10 1.87
C ALA A 219 10.24 2.40 1.27
N LYS A 220 11.16 2.88 2.13
CA LYS A 220 12.56 3.12 1.82
C LYS A 220 13.40 2.08 2.54
N GLY A 221 14.40 1.55 1.86
CA GLY A 221 15.29 0.55 2.42
C GLY A 221 16.56 0.42 1.60
N THR A 222 17.42 -0.50 2.00
CA THR A 222 18.59 -0.90 1.21
C THR A 222 18.14 -1.58 -0.08
N GLU A 223 19.00 -1.58 -1.12
CA GLU A 223 18.68 -2.18 -2.42
C GLU A 223 17.99 -3.54 -2.26
N GLY A 224 16.85 -3.71 -2.94
CA GLY A 224 16.05 -4.93 -2.91
C GLY A 224 16.78 -6.11 -3.53
N TRP A 225 16.12 -7.27 -3.59
CA TRP A 225 16.61 -8.34 -4.46
C TRP A 225 16.68 -7.83 -5.90
N VAL A 226 17.64 -8.34 -6.68
CA VAL A 226 18.04 -7.84 -8.02
C VAL A 226 16.84 -7.58 -8.95
N GLU A 227 15.70 -8.24 -8.73
CA GLU A 227 14.52 -8.18 -9.59
C GLU A 227 13.30 -7.45 -8.99
N ILE A 228 13.26 -7.17 -7.68
CA ILE A 228 12.04 -6.63 -7.03
C ILE A 228 12.41 -5.56 -6.01
N SER A 229 11.89 -4.34 -6.20
CA SER A 229 12.01 -3.26 -5.22
C SER A 229 11.14 -3.52 -3.98
N ILE A 230 11.57 -3.03 -2.81
CA ILE A 230 10.80 -3.15 -1.55
C ILE A 230 9.38 -2.58 -1.72
N ALA A 231 9.24 -1.42 -2.37
CA ALA A 231 7.95 -0.78 -2.62
C ALA A 231 7.03 -1.67 -3.47
N GLU A 232 7.57 -2.30 -4.52
CA GLU A 232 6.79 -3.21 -5.35
C GLU A 232 6.39 -4.48 -4.59
N LEU A 233 7.30 -5.04 -3.78
CA LEU A 233 6.95 -6.18 -2.95
C LEU A 233 5.82 -5.81 -1.99
N VAL A 234 5.98 -4.75 -1.19
CA VAL A 234 4.95 -4.25 -0.26
C VAL A 234 3.60 -4.12 -0.95
N ARG A 235 3.56 -3.52 -2.14
CA ARG A 235 2.33 -3.34 -2.93
C ARG A 235 1.72 -4.67 -3.40
N ARG A 236 2.52 -5.71 -3.65
CA ARG A 236 2.05 -7.05 -4.02
C ARG A 236 1.54 -7.86 -2.82
N VAL A 237 2.18 -7.75 -1.65
CA VAL A 237 1.85 -8.57 -0.47
C VAL A 237 0.72 -8.00 0.37
N ILE A 238 0.64 -6.67 0.45
CA ILE A 238 -0.27 -5.98 1.37
C ILE A 238 -1.50 -5.55 0.59
N SER A 239 -2.65 -6.14 0.94
CA SER A 239 -3.93 -5.68 0.43
C SER A 239 -4.39 -4.44 1.17
N LEU A 240 -4.57 -3.34 0.45
CA LEU A 240 -5.30 -2.17 0.95
C LEU A 240 -6.78 -2.20 0.54
N GLN A 241 -7.22 -3.27 -0.13
CA GLN A 241 -8.62 -3.43 -0.49
C GLN A 241 -9.48 -3.71 0.74
N GLY A 242 -10.65 -3.09 0.80
CA GLY A 242 -11.60 -3.26 1.91
C GLY A 242 -11.27 -2.42 3.14
N LEU A 243 -10.27 -1.53 3.08
CA LEU A 243 -10.06 -0.55 4.14
C LEU A 243 -11.30 0.34 4.32
N PRO A 244 -11.62 0.73 5.56
CA PRO A 244 -12.69 1.67 5.84
C PRO A 244 -12.51 2.96 5.05
N ARG A 245 -13.57 3.40 4.36
CA ARG A 245 -13.60 4.71 3.71
C ARG A 245 -14.43 5.69 4.53
N HIS A 246 -13.92 6.92 4.65
CA HIS A 246 -14.57 8.01 5.34
C HIS A 246 -15.92 8.31 4.67
N THR A 247 -15.94 8.44 3.34
CA THR A 247 -17.17 8.54 2.57
C THR A 247 -17.63 7.16 2.07
N GLY A 248 -18.87 6.78 2.41
CA GLY A 248 -19.55 5.62 1.83
C GLY A 248 -19.82 4.46 2.77
N GLN A 249 -18.92 4.15 3.71
CA GLN A 249 -19.12 3.04 4.67
C GLN A 249 -19.18 3.51 6.12
N PHE A 250 -18.21 4.26 6.62
CA PHE A 250 -18.17 4.58 8.05
C PHE A 250 -19.36 5.47 8.48
N GLN A 251 -19.77 6.41 7.63
CA GLN A 251 -20.96 7.24 7.84
C GLN A 251 -22.28 6.43 7.85
N LYS A 252 -22.35 5.34 7.07
CA LYS A 252 -23.52 4.43 7.07
C LYS A 252 -23.51 3.49 8.29
N THR A 253 -22.34 2.99 8.67
CA THR A 253 -22.18 2.02 9.78
C THR A 253 -22.52 2.63 11.13
N LEU A 254 -22.23 3.92 11.35
CA LEU A 254 -22.49 4.58 12.63
C LEU A 254 -23.91 5.15 12.80
N GLN A 255 -24.74 5.18 11.74
CA GLN A 255 -26.07 5.83 11.76
C GLN A 255 -26.06 7.26 12.35
N ARG A 256 -24.92 7.95 12.32
CA ARG A 256 -24.76 9.31 12.84
C ARG A 256 -24.66 10.28 11.68
N SER A 257 -25.39 11.39 11.78
CA SER A 257 -25.41 12.48 10.81
C SER A 257 -24.05 13.16 10.63
N SER A 258 -23.10 12.99 11.57
CA SER A 258 -21.72 13.45 11.41
C SER A 258 -20.72 12.44 12.00
N VAL A 259 -19.92 11.86 11.11
CA VAL A 259 -18.61 11.28 11.45
C VAL A 259 -17.58 12.42 11.39
N CYS A 260 -16.67 12.45 12.36
CA CYS A 260 -15.51 13.33 12.40
C CYS A 260 -14.22 12.53 12.13
N MET A 261 -13.15 13.24 11.76
CA MET A 261 -11.84 12.61 11.47
C MET A 261 -11.24 11.91 12.68
N MET A 262 -11.53 12.42 13.88
CA MET A 262 -11.07 11.87 15.16
C MET A 262 -11.59 10.45 15.44
N ASP A 263 -12.79 10.11 14.93
CA ASP A 263 -13.34 8.75 15.05
C ASP A 263 -12.84 7.84 13.92
N PHE A 264 -12.67 8.41 12.72
CA PHE A 264 -12.36 7.65 11.52
C PHE A 264 -10.91 7.19 11.46
N ILE A 265 -9.94 8.08 11.72
CA ILE A 265 -8.52 7.78 11.57
C ILE A 265 -8.08 6.60 12.45
N PRO A 266 -8.41 6.55 13.76
CA PRO A 266 -8.05 5.39 14.60
C PRO A 266 -8.66 4.07 14.10
N PHE A 267 -9.87 4.11 13.54
CA PHE A 267 -10.52 2.93 12.96
C PHE A 267 -9.82 2.46 11.68
N LEU A 268 -9.44 3.40 10.80
CA LEU A 268 -8.66 3.12 9.61
C LEU A 268 -7.29 2.55 9.96
N GLU A 269 -6.58 3.16 10.92
CA GLU A 269 -5.26 2.71 11.39
C GLU A 269 -5.31 1.29 11.95
N SER A 270 -6.32 0.97 12.74
CA SER A 270 -6.53 -0.40 13.24
C SER A 270 -6.77 -1.40 12.10
N ALA A 271 -7.61 -1.06 11.13
CA ALA A 271 -7.83 -1.90 9.96
C ALA A 271 -6.54 -2.07 9.12
N LEU A 272 -5.77 -1.00 8.97
CA LEU A 272 -4.51 -1.00 8.23
C LEU A 272 -3.43 -1.85 8.92
N LEU A 273 -3.29 -1.76 10.24
CA LEU A 273 -2.38 -2.62 11.00
C LEU A 273 -2.69 -4.11 10.80
N ASN A 274 -3.97 -4.48 10.75
CA ASN A 274 -4.35 -5.86 10.41
C ASN A 274 -3.83 -6.20 9.00
N CYS A 275 -4.10 -5.37 7.99
CA CYS A 275 -3.63 -5.62 6.62
C CYS A 275 -2.09 -5.76 6.51
N LEU A 276 -1.33 -4.96 7.26
CA LEU A 276 0.14 -5.00 7.28
C LEU A 276 0.68 -6.28 7.91
N TRP A 277 0.00 -6.80 8.93
CA TRP A 277 0.47 -7.96 9.69
C TRP A 277 0.04 -9.32 9.09
N GLU A 278 -1.06 -9.34 8.31
CA GLU A 278 -1.57 -10.57 7.67
C GLU A 278 -0.51 -11.34 6.83
N PRO A 279 0.33 -10.71 6.00
CA PRO A 279 1.39 -11.42 5.28
C PRO A 279 2.44 -12.03 6.21
N LEU A 280 2.80 -11.34 7.29
CA LEU A 280 3.77 -11.85 8.26
C LEU A 280 3.23 -13.10 8.95
N HIS A 281 1.97 -13.06 9.40
CA HIS A 281 1.32 -14.22 10.03
C HIS A 281 1.30 -15.43 9.11
N PHE A 282 0.95 -15.23 7.84
CA PHE A 282 0.99 -16.28 6.82
C PHE A 282 2.40 -16.86 6.65
N LEU A 283 3.42 -16.02 6.50
CA LEU A 283 4.80 -16.47 6.31
C LEU A 283 5.35 -17.21 7.52
N GLN A 284 5.03 -16.74 8.74
CA GLN A 284 5.40 -17.44 9.97
C GLN A 284 4.75 -18.82 10.05
N LEU A 285 3.48 -18.94 9.62
CA LEU A 285 2.81 -20.23 9.54
C LEU A 285 3.51 -21.15 8.53
N VAL A 286 3.80 -20.65 7.33
CA VAL A 286 4.53 -21.42 6.30
C VAL A 286 5.90 -21.86 6.81
N ASP A 287 6.63 -20.98 7.50
CA ASP A 287 7.92 -21.30 8.11
C ASP A 287 7.79 -22.40 9.17
N HIS A 288 6.76 -22.34 10.02
CA HIS A 288 6.49 -23.38 11.00
C HIS A 288 6.22 -24.75 10.34
N LEU A 289 5.49 -24.77 9.22
CA LEU A 289 5.21 -25.99 8.46
C LEU A 289 6.47 -26.61 7.83
N THR A 290 7.53 -25.82 7.62
CA THR A 290 8.80 -26.35 7.07
C THR A 290 9.45 -27.38 7.97
N PHE A 291 9.14 -27.36 9.27
CA PHE A 291 9.66 -28.32 10.23
C PHE A 291 9.32 -29.78 9.85
N LEU A 292 8.11 -30.02 9.33
CA LEU A 292 7.69 -31.36 8.89
C LEU A 292 7.81 -31.55 7.38
N PHE A 293 7.38 -30.57 6.60
CA PHE A 293 7.26 -30.74 5.14
C PHE A 293 8.49 -30.28 4.36
N GLY A 294 9.51 -29.74 5.03
CA GLY A 294 10.65 -29.12 4.39
C GLY A 294 10.30 -27.78 3.73
N LEU A 295 11.18 -27.29 2.86
CA LEU A 295 10.93 -26.04 2.15
C LEU A 295 9.76 -26.18 1.17
N PRO A 296 8.91 -25.15 1.04
CA PRO A 296 7.82 -25.18 0.07
C PRO A 296 8.37 -25.21 -1.36
N LEU A 297 7.64 -25.88 -2.26
CA LEU A 297 7.87 -25.84 -3.71
C LEU A 297 7.53 -24.46 -4.28
N ASP A 298 6.51 -23.82 -3.72
CA ASP A 298 6.03 -22.50 -4.15
C ASP A 298 5.37 -21.77 -2.97
N VAL A 299 5.57 -20.45 -2.92
CA VAL A 299 4.90 -19.54 -2.00
C VAL A 299 4.42 -18.35 -2.79
N ASN A 300 3.10 -18.21 -2.90
CA ASN A 300 2.47 -17.08 -3.58
C ASN A 300 1.84 -16.16 -2.55
N MET A 301 2.23 -14.89 -2.60
CA MET A 301 1.58 -13.80 -1.90
C MET A 301 1.25 -12.71 -2.91
N GLY A 302 0.13 -12.90 -3.59
CA GLY A 302 -0.30 -12.04 -4.68
C GLY A 302 -1.70 -11.52 -4.47
N VAL A 303 -1.86 -10.23 -4.75
CA VAL A 303 -3.17 -9.65 -5.06
C VAL A 303 -3.52 -10.09 -6.48
N ASP A 304 -4.52 -10.98 -6.63
CA ASP A 304 -4.94 -11.40 -7.98
C ASP A 304 -5.73 -10.26 -8.63
N THR A 305 -5.05 -9.42 -9.41
CA THR A 305 -5.68 -8.29 -10.11
C THR A 305 -6.52 -8.71 -11.31
N THR A 306 -6.52 -10.00 -11.67
CA THR A 306 -7.23 -10.48 -12.88
C THR A 306 -8.71 -10.78 -12.65
N SER A 307 -9.16 -10.90 -11.39
CA SER A 307 -10.58 -11.06 -11.09
C SER A 307 -11.32 -9.72 -11.15
N ALA A 308 -12.23 -9.58 -12.11
CA ALA A 308 -13.16 -8.45 -12.26
C ALA A 308 -14.11 -8.22 -11.05
N GLN A 309 -14.00 -9.03 -10.00
CA GLN A 309 -14.78 -8.96 -8.77
C GLN A 309 -13.86 -8.69 -7.56
N GLY A 310 -13.14 -7.58 -7.61
CA GLY A 310 -12.20 -7.22 -6.54
C GLY A 310 -10.95 -8.10 -6.57
N ALA A 311 -9.80 -7.51 -6.26
CA ALA A 311 -8.54 -8.25 -6.27
C ALA A 311 -8.39 -8.94 -4.91
N GLN A 312 -8.80 -10.20 -4.83
CA GLN A 312 -8.68 -10.95 -3.59
C GLN A 312 -7.24 -11.44 -3.45
N VAL A 313 -6.60 -11.14 -2.32
CA VAL A 313 -5.23 -11.62 -2.07
C VAL A 313 -5.29 -13.12 -1.83
N SER A 314 -4.64 -13.86 -2.71
CA SER A 314 -4.45 -15.29 -2.58
C SER A 314 -3.09 -15.52 -1.95
N ARG A 315 -3.08 -16.00 -0.70
CA ARG A 315 -1.86 -16.46 -0.02
C ARG A 315 -1.85 -17.97 -0.02
N THR A 316 -0.92 -18.55 -0.77
CA THR A 316 -0.84 -20.01 -0.92
C THR A 316 0.57 -20.50 -0.77
N ALA A 317 0.73 -21.66 -0.12
CA ALA A 317 2.01 -22.36 -0.06
C ALA A 317 1.80 -23.82 -0.45
N THR A 318 2.73 -24.36 -1.24
CA THR A 318 2.69 -25.74 -1.70
C THR A 318 3.91 -26.47 -1.22
N PHE A 319 3.73 -27.63 -0.59
CA PHE A 319 4.81 -28.47 -0.10
C PHE A 319 4.74 -29.86 -0.74
N SER A 320 5.91 -30.48 -0.93
CA SER A 320 6.01 -31.89 -1.27
C SER A 320 6.65 -32.66 -0.13
N TYR A 321 6.00 -33.75 0.26
CA TYR A 321 6.42 -34.59 1.37
C TYR A 321 6.57 -36.03 0.90
N VAL A 322 7.75 -36.61 1.08
CA VAL A 322 7.98 -38.03 0.84
C VAL A 322 7.61 -38.77 2.11
N CYS A 323 6.64 -39.68 2.02
CA CYS A 323 6.19 -40.45 3.17
C CYS A 323 7.26 -41.46 3.59
N GLU A 324 7.21 -41.91 4.84
CA GLU A 324 8.07 -43.01 5.31
C GLU A 324 7.88 -44.31 4.49
N GLU A 325 6.73 -44.45 3.84
CA GLU A 325 6.47 -45.52 2.88
C GLU A 325 7.10 -45.18 1.52
N PRO A 326 8.07 -45.97 1.03
CA PRO A 326 8.90 -45.61 -0.12
C PRO A 326 8.16 -45.49 -1.46
N GLN A 327 6.88 -45.86 -1.52
CA GLN A 327 6.04 -45.81 -2.73
C GLN A 327 4.95 -44.73 -2.67
N ALA A 328 4.98 -43.85 -1.67
CA ALA A 328 3.98 -42.81 -1.48
C ALA A 328 4.61 -41.41 -1.36
N SER A 329 4.07 -40.46 -2.13
CA SER A 329 4.39 -39.03 -1.99
C SER A 329 3.11 -38.26 -1.74
N ALA A 330 3.20 -37.22 -0.90
CA ALA A 330 2.11 -36.30 -0.64
C ALA A 330 2.45 -34.89 -1.16
N LEU A 331 1.44 -34.22 -1.70
CA LEU A 331 1.44 -32.79 -2.01
C LEU A 331 0.48 -32.12 -1.02
N VAL A 332 0.97 -31.09 -0.32
CA VAL A 332 0.17 -30.32 0.65
C VAL A 332 0.03 -28.90 0.12
N VAL A 333 -1.21 -28.49 -0.18
CA VAL A 333 -1.53 -27.14 -0.68
C VAL A 333 -2.28 -26.39 0.41
N LEU A 334 -1.67 -25.35 0.94
CA LEU A 334 -2.25 -24.47 1.94
C LEU A 334 -2.79 -23.21 1.28
N ARG A 335 -4.05 -22.88 1.57
CA ARG A 335 -4.70 -21.61 1.19
C ARG A 335 -5.05 -20.82 2.44
N TYR A 336 -4.37 -19.70 2.62
CA TYR A 336 -4.56 -18.80 3.75
C TYR A 336 -5.41 -17.60 3.34
N ASN A 337 -6.47 -17.35 4.10
CA ASN A 337 -7.36 -16.22 3.85
C ASN A 337 -7.01 -15.03 4.76
N ASN A 338 -7.02 -15.25 6.07
CA ASN A 338 -6.68 -14.26 7.09
C ASN A 338 -6.32 -14.95 8.41
N SER A 339 -5.81 -14.17 9.35
CA SER A 339 -5.26 -14.61 10.63
C SER A 339 -6.31 -15.08 11.64
N ARG A 340 -7.60 -14.87 11.33
CA ARG A 340 -8.71 -15.17 12.23
C ARG A 340 -9.44 -16.45 11.86
N THR A 341 -9.07 -17.10 10.76
CA THR A 341 -9.70 -18.32 10.27
C THR A 341 -8.64 -19.38 9.98
N VAL A 342 -8.93 -20.64 10.29
CA VAL A 342 -8.06 -21.74 9.90
C VAL A 342 -7.87 -21.80 8.37
N PRO A 343 -6.66 -22.08 7.86
CA PRO A 343 -6.41 -22.13 6.44
C PRO A 343 -7.02 -23.39 5.84
N VAL A 344 -7.47 -23.30 4.60
CA VAL A 344 -7.96 -24.46 3.86
C VAL A 344 -6.75 -25.21 3.33
N VAL A 345 -6.57 -26.45 3.79
CA VAL A 345 -5.45 -27.29 3.36
C VAL A 345 -5.98 -28.49 2.59
N GLU A 346 -5.39 -28.75 1.44
CA GLU A 346 -5.65 -29.90 0.59
C GLU A 346 -4.42 -30.80 0.56
N VAL A 347 -4.63 -32.10 0.84
CA VAL A 347 -3.59 -33.11 0.78
C VAL A 347 -3.90 -34.06 -0.36
N THR A 348 -2.96 -34.16 -1.30
CA THR A 348 -3.02 -35.13 -2.41
C THR A 348 -1.93 -36.16 -2.24
N VAL A 349 -2.27 -37.44 -2.14
CA VAL A 349 -1.32 -38.54 -2.08
C VAL A 349 -1.30 -39.27 -3.42
N THR A 350 -0.10 -39.48 -3.94
CA THR A 350 0.17 -40.33 -5.11
C THR A 350 0.91 -41.57 -4.63
N GLN A 351 0.40 -42.75 -4.99
CA GLN A 351 1.02 -44.04 -4.71
C GLN A 351 1.28 -44.81 -5.99
N GLN A 352 2.50 -45.35 -6.11
CA GLN A 352 2.81 -46.39 -7.08
C GLN A 352 2.36 -47.73 -6.52
N THR A 353 1.44 -48.38 -7.22
CA THR A 353 0.88 -49.68 -6.80
C THR A 353 1.48 -50.87 -7.55
N ASP A 354 2.29 -50.63 -8.59
CA ASP A 354 3.12 -51.63 -9.30
C ASP A 354 4.03 -50.90 -10.31
N PRO A 355 5.24 -51.37 -10.66
CA PRO A 355 6.09 -50.74 -11.68
C PRO A 355 5.47 -50.67 -13.08
N ALA A 356 4.42 -51.47 -13.33
CA ALA A 356 3.72 -51.59 -14.61
C ALA A 356 2.28 -51.03 -14.59
N LYS A 357 1.81 -50.41 -13.50
CA LYS A 357 0.43 -49.92 -13.37
C LYS A 357 0.34 -48.44 -13.03
N LYS A 358 -0.78 -47.84 -13.47
CA LYS A 358 -1.16 -46.43 -13.31
C LYS A 358 -0.98 -45.95 -11.87
N GLU A 359 -0.38 -44.77 -11.72
CA GLU A 359 -0.36 -44.03 -10.47
C GLU A 359 -1.79 -43.80 -9.96
N LYS A 360 -2.00 -44.03 -8.66
CA LYS A 360 -3.27 -43.72 -8.02
C LYS A 360 -3.10 -42.44 -7.21
N THR A 361 -3.84 -41.41 -7.61
CA THR A 361 -3.88 -40.12 -6.91
C THR A 361 -5.19 -40.01 -6.14
N THR A 362 -5.09 -39.62 -4.87
CA THR A 362 -6.27 -39.36 -4.02
C THR A 362 -6.07 -38.04 -3.28
N SER A 363 -7.10 -37.19 -3.25
CA SER A 363 -7.06 -35.89 -2.57
C SER A 363 -8.14 -35.79 -1.51
N LYS A 364 -7.86 -35.04 -0.44
CA LYS A 364 -8.82 -34.74 0.62
C LYS A 364 -8.46 -33.41 1.30
N HIS A 365 -9.49 -32.65 1.67
CA HIS A 365 -9.34 -31.50 2.56
C HIS A 365 -9.09 -31.94 3.99
N VAL A 366 -8.14 -31.26 4.62
CA VAL A 366 -7.81 -31.43 6.03
C VAL A 366 -8.99 -30.99 6.90
N LYS A 367 -9.30 -31.77 7.93
CA LYS A 367 -10.27 -31.40 8.95
C LYS A 367 -9.52 -31.04 10.23
N TYR A 368 -9.71 -29.81 10.69
CA TYR A 368 -9.22 -29.37 11.99
C TYR A 368 -10.12 -29.89 13.10
N ARG A 369 -9.58 -29.91 14.33
CA ARG A 369 -10.38 -30.15 15.52
C ARG A 369 -11.34 -28.96 15.76
N ASP A 370 -12.48 -29.25 16.38
CA ASP A 370 -13.57 -28.27 16.58
C ASP A 370 -13.17 -27.09 17.49
N ASP A 371 -12.14 -27.25 18.32
CA ASP A 371 -11.62 -26.23 19.25
C ASP A 371 -10.88 -25.09 18.54
N LEU A 372 -10.43 -25.33 17.31
CA LEU A 372 -9.71 -24.39 16.46
C LEU A 372 -10.58 -23.59 15.50
N ASP A 373 -11.83 -24.03 15.26
CA ASP A 373 -12.76 -23.27 14.43
C ASP A 373 -13.43 -22.19 15.28
N PRO A 374 -13.10 -20.89 15.13
CA PRO A 374 -13.67 -19.85 15.97
C PRO A 374 -15.20 -19.74 15.81
N LYS A 375 -15.78 -20.31 14.73
CA LYS A 375 -17.23 -20.39 14.56
C LYS A 375 -17.92 -21.29 15.58
N SER A 376 -17.20 -22.21 16.23
CA SER A 376 -17.76 -23.08 17.29
C SER A 376 -17.90 -22.36 18.64
N LYS A 377 -17.18 -21.23 18.83
CA LYS A 377 -17.30 -20.39 20.03
C LYS A 377 -18.34 -19.28 19.80
N SER A 378 -19.61 -19.61 20.05
CA SER A 378 -20.76 -18.71 19.93
C SER A 378 -20.81 -17.56 20.94
N SER A 379 -19.79 -17.34 21.75
CA SER A 379 -19.81 -16.34 22.82
C SER A 379 -18.42 -15.90 23.27
N SER A 380 -17.79 -14.98 22.56
CA SER A 380 -17.09 -13.84 23.18
C SER A 380 -16.45 -12.95 22.12
N ILE A 381 -16.96 -11.72 22.14
CA ILE A 381 -16.32 -10.47 21.75
C ILE A 381 -14.79 -10.55 21.98
N SER A 382 -14.03 -10.39 20.89
CA SER A 382 -12.55 -10.43 20.75
C SER A 382 -11.91 -11.77 20.35
N SER A 383 -12.17 -12.27 19.12
CA SER A 383 -11.23 -13.20 18.50
C SER A 383 -10.13 -12.39 17.82
N GLY A 384 -9.06 -12.11 18.58
CA GLY A 384 -7.78 -11.75 18.03
C GLY A 384 -7.29 -12.83 17.04
N PRO A 385 -6.17 -12.59 16.36
CA PRO A 385 -5.64 -13.58 15.44
C PRO A 385 -5.27 -14.89 16.15
N ILE A 386 -5.36 -15.99 15.41
CA ILE A 386 -4.99 -17.32 15.89
C ILE A 386 -3.47 -17.34 16.08
N ASP A 387 -2.98 -17.88 17.20
CA ASP A 387 -1.54 -18.06 17.42
C ASP A 387 -0.91 -18.93 16.32
N VAL A 388 0.22 -18.49 15.77
CA VAL A 388 0.87 -19.18 14.64
C VAL A 388 1.39 -20.55 15.02
N ALA A 389 2.00 -20.70 16.20
CA ALA A 389 2.56 -21.97 16.63
C ALA A 389 1.45 -23.01 16.84
N LEU A 390 0.38 -22.60 17.52
CA LEU A 390 -0.79 -23.46 17.75
C LEU A 390 -1.49 -23.85 16.43
N LEU A 391 -1.61 -22.90 15.49
CA LEU A 391 -2.15 -23.16 14.17
C LEU A 391 -1.26 -24.10 13.35
N GLY A 392 0.06 -23.88 13.38
CA GLY A 392 1.05 -24.70 12.67
C GLY A 392 1.06 -26.14 13.15
N GLU A 393 1.11 -26.36 14.45
CA GLU A 393 1.02 -27.69 15.07
C GLU A 393 -0.28 -28.41 14.68
N ALA A 394 -1.41 -27.70 14.72
CA ALA A 394 -2.69 -28.26 14.34
C ALA A 394 -2.77 -28.62 12.85
N THR A 395 -2.25 -27.76 11.97
CA THR A 395 -2.17 -28.04 10.54
C THR A 395 -1.28 -29.25 10.27
N ILE A 396 -0.13 -29.36 10.93
CA ILE A 396 0.78 -30.52 10.83
C ILE A 396 0.07 -31.82 11.23
N ALA A 397 -0.55 -31.83 12.41
CA ALA A 397 -1.25 -33.00 12.92
C ALA A 397 -2.37 -33.45 11.98
N ALA A 398 -3.21 -32.51 11.56
CA ALA A 398 -4.35 -32.80 10.71
C ALA A 398 -3.94 -33.22 9.28
N CYS A 399 -2.85 -32.67 8.74
CA CYS A 399 -2.25 -33.14 7.49
C CYS A 399 -1.73 -34.57 7.63
N THR A 400 -0.99 -34.88 8.69
CA THR A 400 -0.41 -36.20 8.93
C THR A 400 -1.50 -37.27 9.06
N GLU A 401 -2.56 -37.00 9.82
CA GLU A 401 -3.73 -37.87 9.91
C GLU A 401 -4.40 -38.09 8.54
N THR A 402 -4.51 -37.02 7.74
CA THR A 402 -5.08 -37.08 6.41
C THR A 402 -4.23 -37.93 5.46
N ILE A 403 -2.91 -37.74 5.44
CA ILE A 403 -1.96 -38.55 4.66
C ILE A 403 -2.09 -40.03 5.02
N VAL A 404 -2.04 -40.37 6.31
CA VAL A 404 -2.19 -41.75 6.79
C VAL A 404 -3.55 -42.34 6.37
N SER A 405 -4.62 -41.54 6.42
CA SER A 405 -5.96 -41.98 6.02
C SER A 405 -6.09 -42.25 4.52
N LEU A 406 -5.31 -41.56 3.68
CA LEU A 406 -5.29 -41.74 2.23
C LEU A 406 -4.41 -42.93 1.81
N ILE A 407 -3.35 -43.21 2.56
CA ILE A 407 -2.45 -44.35 2.34
C ILE A 407 -3.09 -45.69 2.74
N LYS A 408 -3.75 -45.75 3.92
CA LYS A 408 -4.30 -47.01 4.48
C LYS A 408 -5.21 -47.81 3.52
N PRO A 409 -6.15 -47.20 2.77
CA PRO A 409 -7.01 -47.92 1.83
C PRO A 409 -6.25 -48.61 0.69
N CYS A 410 -5.05 -48.15 0.35
CA CYS A 410 -4.27 -48.73 -0.75
C CYS A 410 -3.49 -49.99 -0.35
N LYS A 411 -3.31 -50.26 0.94
CA LYS A 411 -2.69 -51.51 1.43
C LYS A 411 -3.61 -52.74 1.37
N ARG A 412 -4.91 -52.55 1.06
CA ARG A 412 -5.92 -53.61 1.06
C ARG A 412 -6.44 -53.95 -0.35
N ALA A 413 -5.76 -53.51 -1.40
CA ALA A 413 -6.10 -53.83 -2.78
C ALA A 413 -5.29 -55.02 -3.30
#